data_AF-A0A1H7J191-F1
#
_entry.id   AF-A0A1H7J191-F1
#
_cell.length_a   1.000
_cell.length_b   1.000
_cell.length_c   1.000
_cell.angle_alpha   90.00
_cell.angle_beta   90.00
_cell.angle_gamma   90.00
#
_symmetry.space_group_name_H-M   'P 1'
#
loop_
_entity.id
_entity.type
_entity.pdbx_description
1 polymer ?
#
loop_
_entity_poly.entity_id
_entity_poly.type
_entity_poly.pdbx_seq_one_letter_code
_entity_poly.pdbx_strand_id
1 'polypeptide(L)'
;MSINKFFEKFSDKITSWTGSSMAFGIALGVIIVWGISGPIFGYSDTWQLVINTGTTIITFLMVFLIQKTQNKDSKAIQLKLNELVAANKKASNRMVDVEDFTEEELDVLHKFYQKLSEKAKEEDDIHKSHSIDNAEELQKAKQANK
;
A
#
# COMPACT_ATOMS: atom_id res chain seq x y z
N MET A 1 -23.59 1.55 -10.04
CA MET A 1 -22.46 0.65 -10.37
C MET A 1 -21.54 1.14 -11.51
N SER A 2 -21.95 2.13 -12.32
CA SER A 2 -21.19 2.58 -13.51
C SER A 2 -20.02 3.55 -13.20
N ILE A 3 -20.20 4.47 -12.24
CA ILE A 3 -19.23 5.57 -11.98
C ILE A 3 -17.91 5.06 -11.39
N ASN A 4 -17.93 4.15 -10.41
CA ASN A 4 -16.71 3.63 -9.79
C ASN A 4 -15.82 2.87 -10.78
N LYS A 5 -16.42 2.05 -11.65
CA LYS A 5 -15.67 1.29 -12.66
C LYS A 5 -15.10 2.20 -13.75
N PHE A 6 -15.80 3.26 -14.12
CA PHE A 6 -15.30 4.25 -15.06
C PHE A 6 -14.14 5.05 -14.46
N PHE A 7 -14.30 5.56 -13.24
CA PHE A 7 -13.26 6.28 -12.51
C PHE A 7 -12.02 5.40 -12.30
N GLU A 8 -12.19 4.12 -11.94
CA GLU A 8 -11.07 3.18 -11.82
C GLU A 8 -10.31 2.98 -13.13
N LYS A 9 -11.01 2.71 -14.24
CA LYS A 9 -10.35 2.55 -15.54
C LYS A 9 -9.66 3.84 -16.02
N PHE A 10 -10.27 4.99 -15.74
CA PHE A 10 -9.71 6.29 -16.08
C PHE A 10 -8.46 6.60 -15.26
N SER A 11 -8.53 6.43 -13.94
CA SER A 11 -7.40 6.63 -13.02
C SER A 11 -6.25 5.69 -13.34
N ASP A 12 -6.51 4.40 -13.54
CA ASP A 12 -5.47 3.42 -13.88
C ASP A 12 -4.78 3.78 -15.22
N LYS A 13 -5.54 4.22 -16.21
CA LYS A 13 -5.00 4.62 -17.52
C LYS A 13 -4.18 5.91 -17.44
N ILE A 14 -4.62 6.90 -16.67
CA ILE A 14 -3.87 8.14 -16.47
C ILE A 14 -2.60 7.88 -15.67
N THR A 15 -2.68 7.17 -14.55
CA THR A 15 -1.50 6.87 -13.72
C THR A 15 -0.46 6.07 -14.53
N SER A 16 -0.90 5.08 -15.31
CA SER A 16 -0.01 4.32 -16.20
C SER A 16 0.63 5.21 -17.29
N TRP A 17 -0.15 6.11 -17.89
CA TRP A 17 0.35 6.99 -18.94
C TRP A 17 1.32 8.04 -18.39
N THR A 18 0.98 8.71 -17.30
CA THR A 18 1.82 9.73 -16.65
C THR A 18 3.13 9.15 -16.12
N GLY A 19 3.16 7.86 -15.78
CA GLY A 19 4.39 7.14 -15.41
C GLY A 19 5.30 6.75 -16.58
N SER A 20 4.89 6.96 -17.84
CA SER A 20 5.65 6.56 -19.02
C SER A 20 6.70 7.60 -19.44
N SER A 21 7.79 7.14 -20.06
CA SER A 21 8.84 8.02 -20.61
C SER A 21 8.31 9.03 -21.64
N MET A 22 7.23 8.67 -22.35
CA MET A 22 6.58 9.54 -23.34
C MET A 22 5.85 10.72 -22.66
N ALA A 23 5.17 10.48 -21.53
CA ALA A 23 4.53 11.55 -20.78
C ALA A 23 5.54 12.55 -20.20
N PHE A 24 6.70 12.06 -19.74
CA PHE A 24 7.80 12.93 -19.31
C PHE A 24 8.30 13.82 -20.46
N GLY A 25 8.49 13.23 -21.65
CA GLY A 25 8.90 14.00 -22.84
C GLY A 25 7.89 15.08 -23.23
N ILE A 26 6.59 14.77 -23.17
CA ILE A 26 5.52 15.75 -23.42
C ILE A 26 5.52 16.85 -22.36
N ALA A 27 5.64 16.51 -21.07
CA ALA A 27 5.69 17.49 -19.99
C ALA A 27 6.89 18.43 -20.13
N LEU A 28 8.07 17.88 -20.46
CA LEU A 28 9.27 18.66 -20.74
C LEU A 28 9.05 19.61 -21.94
N GLY A 29 8.45 19.10 -23.02
CA GLY A 29 8.10 19.90 -24.20
C GLY A 29 7.16 21.06 -23.87
N VAL A 30 6.14 20.82 -23.04
CA VAL A 30 5.23 21.87 -22.56
C VAL A 30 5.99 22.96 -21.79
N ILE A 31 6.92 22.58 -20.90
CA ILE A 31 7.74 23.53 -20.15
C ILE A 31 8.64 24.35 -21.09
N ILE A 32 9.25 23.71 -22.08
CA ILE A 32 10.11 24.38 -23.07
C ILE A 32 9.30 25.37 -23.91
N VAL A 33 8.15 24.95 -24.45
CA VAL A 33 7.27 25.82 -25.24
C VAL A 33 6.77 27.00 -24.41
N TRP A 34 6.39 26.76 -23.15
CA TRP A 34 6.03 27.83 -22.23
C TRP A 34 7.20 28.81 -22.04
N GLY A 35 8.41 28.32 -21.74
CA GLY A 35 9.60 29.16 -21.58
C GLY A 35 9.90 30.02 -22.82
N ILE A 36 9.81 29.44 -24.02
CA ILE A 36 10.04 30.15 -25.30
C ILE A 36 8.94 31.18 -25.57
N SER A 37 7.72 30.97 -25.08
CA SER A 37 6.65 31.97 -25.19
C SER A 37 6.86 33.18 -24.26
N GLY A 38 7.68 33.05 -23.20
CA GLY A 38 7.94 34.09 -22.21
C GLY A 38 8.35 35.45 -22.79
N PRO A 39 9.35 35.54 -23.69
CA PRO A 39 9.74 36.78 -24.37
C PRO A 39 8.61 37.46 -25.16
N ILE A 40 7.69 36.70 -25.76
CA ILE A 40 6.55 37.24 -26.51
C ILE A 40 5.58 37.96 -25.55
N PHE A 41 5.41 37.41 -24.35
CA PHE A 41 4.52 37.94 -23.30
C PHE A 41 5.23 38.84 -22.29
N GLY A 42 6.50 39.20 -22.54
CA GLY A 42 7.30 40.03 -21.63
C GLY A 42 7.47 39.45 -20.23
N TYR A 43 7.41 38.13 -20.07
CA TYR A 43 7.40 37.44 -18.78
C TYR A 43 6.35 37.97 -17.78
N SER A 44 5.19 38.37 -18.30
CA SER A 44 4.09 38.97 -17.51
C SER A 44 3.57 38.07 -16.38
N ASP A 45 2.95 38.70 -15.38
CA ASP A 45 2.31 38.00 -14.27
C ASP A 45 1.23 37.01 -14.75
N THR A 46 0.47 37.36 -15.79
CA THR A 46 -0.53 36.46 -16.38
C THR A 46 0.10 35.22 -17.00
N TRP A 47 1.26 35.38 -17.67
CA TRP A 47 1.99 34.26 -18.27
C TRP A 47 2.54 33.28 -17.21
N GLN A 48 3.01 33.79 -16.07
CA GLN A 48 3.42 32.97 -14.92
C GLN A 48 2.21 32.33 -14.22
N LEU A 49 1.13 33.10 -14.04
CA LEU A 49 -0.09 32.65 -13.38
C LEU A 49 -0.70 31.43 -14.08
N VAL A 50 -0.71 31.42 -15.42
CA VAL A 50 -1.29 30.31 -16.20
C VAL A 50 -0.58 28.99 -15.90
N ILE A 51 0.76 28.95 -15.90
CA ILE A 51 1.48 27.70 -15.64
C ILE A 51 1.41 27.28 -14.17
N ASN A 52 1.49 28.24 -13.25
CA ASN A 52 1.44 27.96 -11.82
C ASN A 52 0.06 27.43 -11.42
N THR A 53 -1.01 28.08 -11.91
CA THR A 53 -2.39 27.66 -11.65
C THR A 53 -2.68 26.30 -12.29
N GLY A 54 -2.28 26.12 -13.57
CA GLY A 54 -2.50 24.86 -14.28
C GLY A 54 -1.78 23.68 -13.62
N THR A 55 -0.50 23.84 -13.30
CA THR A 55 0.29 22.78 -12.64
C THR A 55 -0.25 22.46 -11.26
N THR A 56 -0.72 23.46 -10.50
CA THR A 56 -1.32 23.25 -9.18
C THR A 56 -2.60 22.42 -9.27
N ILE A 57 -3.50 22.74 -10.21
CA ILE A 57 -4.73 21.96 -10.42
C ILE A 57 -4.40 20.53 -10.84
N ILE A 58 -3.47 20.36 -11.79
CA ILE A 58 -3.04 19.02 -12.24
C ILE A 58 -2.45 18.23 -11.07
N THR A 59 -1.57 18.85 -10.28
CA THR A 59 -0.96 18.20 -9.12
C THR A 59 -2.00 17.80 -8.08
N PHE A 60 -2.97 18.67 -7.78
CA PHE A 60 -4.06 18.37 -6.86
C PHE A 60 -4.88 17.17 -7.34
N LEU A 61 -5.23 17.12 -8.62
CA LEU A 61 -5.92 15.96 -9.20
C LEU A 61 -5.04 14.70 -9.17
N MET A 62 -3.75 14.83 -9.47
CA MET A 62 -2.79 13.73 -9.48
C MET A 62 -2.69 13.05 -8.12
N VAL A 63 -2.75 13.80 -7.01
CA VAL A 63 -2.74 13.24 -5.65
C VAL A 63 -3.89 12.24 -5.46
N PHE A 64 -5.12 12.58 -5.88
CA PHE A 64 -6.25 11.65 -5.78
C PHE A 64 -6.11 10.45 -6.71
N LEU A 65 -5.59 10.65 -7.92
CA LEU A 65 -5.36 9.55 -8.87
C LEU A 65 -4.32 8.56 -8.33
N ILE A 66 -3.19 9.08 -7.83
CA ILE A 66 -2.13 8.30 -7.19
C ILE A 66 -2.69 7.56 -5.99
N GLN A 67 -3.40 8.23 -5.08
CA GLN A 67 -4.02 7.58 -3.91
C GLN A 67 -4.99 6.47 -4.32
N LYS A 68 -5.80 6.67 -5.36
CA LYS A 68 -6.74 5.63 -5.83
C LYS A 68 -6.00 4.39 -6.36
N THR A 69 -4.98 4.60 -7.19
CA THR A 69 -4.17 3.50 -7.73
C THR A 69 -3.38 2.80 -6.61
N GLN A 70 -2.74 3.57 -5.73
CA GLN A 70 -1.98 3.03 -4.59
C GLN A 70 -2.87 2.26 -3.62
N ASN A 71 -4.07 2.74 -3.29
CA ASN A 71 -4.99 2.02 -2.40
C ASN A 71 -5.40 0.66 -2.98
N LYS A 72 -5.61 0.59 -4.29
CA LYS A 72 -5.94 -0.67 -4.99
C LYS A 72 -4.75 -1.63 -4.98
N ASP A 73 -3.54 -1.13 -5.26
CA ASP A 73 -2.33 -1.94 -5.28
C ASP A 73 -1.96 -2.45 -3.88
N SER A 74 -2.07 -1.61 -2.84
CA SER A 74 -1.88 -2.00 -1.44
C SER A 74 -2.82 -3.14 -1.04
N LYS A 75 -4.10 -3.05 -1.39
CA LYS A 75 -5.07 -4.12 -1.11
C LYS A 75 -4.75 -5.41 -1.85
N ALA A 76 -4.28 -5.32 -3.09
CA ALA A 76 -3.86 -6.49 -3.84
C ALA A 76 -2.61 -7.16 -3.24
N ILE A 77 -1.68 -6.38 -2.68
CA ILE A 77 -0.52 -6.89 -1.95
C ILE A 77 -0.96 -7.60 -0.67
N GLN A 78 -1.83 -6.98 0.12
CA GLN A 78 -2.38 -7.57 1.36
C GLN A 78 -3.04 -8.94 1.08
N LEU A 79 -3.93 -9.02 0.10
CA LEU A 79 -4.57 -10.29 -0.27
C LEU A 79 -3.58 -11.39 -0.69
N LYS A 80 -2.53 -11.02 -1.44
CA LYS A 80 -1.46 -11.97 -1.82
C LYS A 80 -0.68 -12.46 -0.59
N LEU A 81 -0.41 -11.57 0.37
CA LEU A 81 0.26 -11.94 1.62
C LEU A 81 -0.63 -12.82 2.49
N ASN A 82 -1.93 -12.51 2.58
CA ASN A 82 -2.91 -13.28 3.32
C ASN A 82 -3.00 -14.73 2.79
N GLU A 83 -3.01 -14.91 1.46
CA GLU A 83 -2.93 -16.25 0.86
C GLU A 83 -1.64 -17.00 1.24
N LEU A 84 -0.48 -16.32 1.22
CA LEU A 84 0.80 -16.94 1.61
C LEU A 84 0.85 -17.31 3.11
N VAL A 85 0.26 -16.48 3.98
CA VAL A 85 0.14 -16.75 5.42
C VAL A 85 -0.79 -17.94 5.64
N ALA A 86 -1.98 -17.94 5.03
CA ALA A 86 -2.96 -19.01 5.14
C ALA A 86 -2.45 -20.35 4.59
N ALA A 87 -1.65 -20.33 3.51
CA ALA A 87 -1.05 -21.54 2.94
C ALA A 87 0.12 -22.10 3.79
N ASN A 88 0.70 -21.29 4.67
CA ASN A 88 1.82 -21.70 5.51
C ASN A 88 1.32 -22.33 6.82
N LYS A 89 1.40 -23.66 6.93
CA LYS A 89 1.02 -24.45 8.13
C LYS A 89 1.69 -24.00 9.45
N LYS A 90 2.80 -23.27 9.35
CA LYS A 90 3.55 -22.75 10.50
C LYS A 90 3.25 -21.28 10.81
N ALA A 91 2.58 -20.57 9.92
CA ALA A 91 2.13 -19.20 10.16
C ALA A 91 0.78 -19.24 10.89
N SER A 92 0.56 -18.25 11.76
CA SER A 92 -0.71 -18.14 12.48
C SER A 92 -1.75 -17.51 11.56
N ASN A 93 -2.88 -18.20 11.38
CA ASN A 93 -4.03 -17.66 10.64
C ASN A 93 -4.57 -16.36 11.25
N ARG A 94 -4.24 -16.05 12.51
CA ARG A 94 -4.61 -14.77 13.15
C ARG A 94 -3.87 -13.55 12.59
N MET A 95 -2.88 -13.75 11.70
CA MET A 95 -2.23 -12.67 10.95
C MET A 95 -2.91 -12.36 9.61
N VAL A 96 -3.88 -13.17 9.18
CA VAL A 96 -4.66 -12.92 7.98
C VAL A 96 -5.59 -11.73 8.23
N ASP A 97 -5.64 -10.79 7.27
CA ASP A 97 -6.46 -9.57 7.31
C ASP A 97 -6.16 -8.66 8.53
N VAL A 98 -4.93 -8.68 9.03
CA VAL A 98 -4.49 -7.90 10.21
C VAL A 98 -4.59 -6.37 9.97
N GLU A 99 -4.61 -5.93 8.72
CA GLU A 99 -4.79 -4.53 8.33
C GLU A 99 -6.17 -3.95 8.67
N ASP A 100 -7.18 -4.81 8.83
CA ASP A 100 -8.56 -4.40 9.12
C ASP A 100 -8.83 -4.36 10.64
N PHE A 101 -7.83 -4.70 11.46
CA PHE A 101 -7.94 -4.70 12.91
C PHE A 101 -7.98 -3.27 13.45
N THR A 102 -8.75 -3.08 14.53
CA THR A 102 -8.68 -1.86 15.33
C THR A 102 -7.34 -1.74 16.04
N GLU A 103 -7.00 -0.52 16.48
CA GLU A 103 -5.76 -0.27 17.22
C GLU A 103 -5.70 -1.10 18.52
N GLU A 104 -6.83 -1.27 19.20
CA GLU A 104 -6.94 -2.10 20.41
C GLU A 104 -6.66 -3.59 20.11
N GLU A 105 -7.20 -4.12 19.02
CA GLU A 105 -6.97 -5.50 18.58
C GLU A 105 -5.51 -5.73 18.17
N LEU A 106 -4.90 -4.76 17.47
CA LEU A 106 -3.48 -4.78 17.14
C LEU A 106 -2.60 -4.79 18.39
N ASP A 107 -2.96 -4.00 19.41
CA ASP A 107 -2.19 -3.91 20.66
C ASP A 107 -2.27 -5.22 21.46
N VAL A 108 -3.43 -5.89 21.46
CA VAL A 108 -3.61 -7.23 22.04
C VAL A 108 -2.76 -8.25 21.28
N LEU A 109 -2.79 -8.23 19.95
CA LEU A 109 -2.01 -9.14 19.11
C LEU A 109 -0.50 -8.92 19.31
N HIS A 110 -0.07 -7.67 19.38
CA HIS A 110 1.32 -7.29 19.63
C HIS A 110 1.81 -7.83 20.98
N LYS A 111 1.06 -7.58 22.07
CA LYS A 111 1.38 -8.10 23.41
C LYS A 111 1.43 -9.63 23.44
N PHE A 112 0.58 -10.30 22.68
CA PHE A 112 0.61 -11.76 22.56
C PHE A 112 1.92 -12.24 21.92
N TYR A 113 2.33 -11.69 20.78
CA TYR A 113 3.58 -12.08 20.12
C TYR A 113 4.83 -11.67 20.91
N GLN A 114 4.78 -10.56 21.64
CA GLN A 114 5.84 -10.19 22.56
C GLN A 114 6.05 -11.28 23.63
N LYS A 115 4.97 -11.73 24.28
CA LYS A 115 5.04 -12.85 25.25
C LYS A 115 5.51 -14.16 24.63
N LEU A 116 5.12 -14.44 23.39
CA LEU A 116 5.60 -15.63 22.66
C LEU A 116 7.10 -15.54 22.41
N SER A 117 7.60 -14.38 21.98
CA SER A 117 9.02 -14.12 21.76
C SER A 117 9.84 -14.23 23.04
N GLU A 118 9.33 -13.70 24.16
CA GLU A 118 9.96 -13.82 25.48
C GLU A 118 10.11 -15.30 25.88
N LYS A 119 9.04 -16.10 25.77
CA LYS A 119 9.09 -17.54 26.05
C LYS A 119 10.04 -18.31 25.13
N ALA A 120 10.08 -17.96 23.84
CA ALA A 120 11.00 -18.59 22.89
C ALA A 120 12.47 -18.23 23.14
N LYS A 121 12.77 -17.11 23.84
CA LYS A 121 14.14 -16.80 24.28
C LYS A 121 14.55 -17.59 25.53
N GLU A 122 13.59 -18.00 26.34
CA GLU A 122 13.83 -18.85 27.52
C GLU A 122 14.02 -20.33 27.15
N GLU A 123 13.41 -20.78 26.05
CA GLU A 123 13.60 -22.11 25.47
C GLU A 123 14.76 -22.08 24.44
N ASP A 124 15.92 -22.68 24.77
CA ASP A 124 17.17 -22.68 23.98
C ASP A 124 17.11 -23.53 22.67
N ASP A 125 16.04 -23.39 21.89
CA ASP A 125 15.83 -24.11 20.62
C ASP A 125 15.28 -23.16 19.53
N ILE A 126 16.22 -22.49 18.86
CA ILE A 126 15.97 -21.53 17.76
C ILE A 126 15.31 -22.16 16.51
N HIS A 127 15.14 -23.48 16.46
CA HIS A 127 14.63 -24.21 15.29
C HIS A 127 13.19 -24.70 15.43
N LYS A 128 12.55 -24.52 16.60
CA LYS A 128 11.11 -24.81 16.74
C LYS A 128 10.26 -23.65 16.25
N SER A 129 9.45 -23.94 15.23
CA SER A 129 8.39 -23.04 14.80
C SER A 129 7.24 -23.09 15.80
N HIS A 130 7.10 -22.02 16.59
CA HIS A 130 5.98 -21.79 17.51
C HIS A 130 4.77 -21.24 16.75
N SER A 131 4.28 -21.99 15.76
CA SER A 131 2.93 -21.79 15.22
C SER A 131 1.92 -21.97 16.36
N ILE A 132 1.01 -21.01 16.54
CA ILE A 132 0.00 -21.04 17.62
C ILE A 132 -0.84 -22.32 17.53
N ASP A 133 -1.20 -22.73 16.32
CA ASP A 133 -2.04 -23.92 16.10
C ASP A 133 -1.33 -25.19 16.56
N ASN A 134 -0.02 -25.29 16.36
CA ASN A 134 0.76 -26.42 16.85
C ASN A 134 0.90 -26.41 18.39
N ALA A 135 1.02 -25.24 19.02
CA ALA A 135 1.19 -25.16 20.47
C ALA A 135 -0.09 -25.53 21.22
N GLU A 136 -1.26 -25.09 20.74
CA GLU A 136 -2.55 -25.48 21.31
C GLU A 136 -2.94 -26.93 21.00
N GLU A 137 -2.68 -27.43 19.78
CA GLU A 137 -2.89 -28.85 19.46
C GLU A 137 -1.96 -29.76 20.28
N LEU A 138 -0.69 -29.39 20.48
CA LEU A 138 0.24 -30.14 21.34
C LEU A 138 -0.20 -30.13 22.81
N GLN A 139 -0.75 -29.02 23.31
CA GLN A 139 -1.30 -28.97 24.67
C GLN A 139 -2.57 -29.81 24.81
N LYS A 140 -3.50 -29.74 23.85
CA LYS A 140 -4.71 -30.59 23.82
C LYS A 140 -4.36 -32.07 23.71
N ALA A 141 -3.42 -32.44 22.85
CA ALA A 141 -2.95 -33.82 22.69
C ALA A 141 -2.25 -34.37 23.95
N LYS A 142 -1.52 -33.52 24.69
CA LYS A 142 -0.91 -33.90 25.97
C LYS A 142 -1.94 -34.04 27.10
N GLN A 143 -3.05 -33.29 27.06
CA GLN A 143 -4.14 -33.41 28.02
C GLN A 143 -5.06 -34.61 27.74
N ALA A 144 -5.22 -35.01 26.48
CA ALA A 144 -6.03 -36.17 26.09
C ALA A 144 -5.34 -37.53 26.34
N ASN A 145 -4.00 -37.55 26.52
CA ASN A 145 -3.21 -38.74 26.83
C ASN A 145 -2.91 -38.89 28.34
N LYS A 146 -3.65 -38.17 29.19
CA LYS A 146 -3.56 -38.24 30.65
C LYS A 146 -4.87 -38.77 31.21
#